data_AF-A0A9D8RIJ8-F1
#
_entry.id   AF-A0A9D8RIJ8-F1
#
_cell.length_a   1.000
_cell.length_b   1.000
_cell.length_c   1.000
_cell.angle_alpha   90.00
_cell.angle_beta   90.00
_cell.angle_gamma   90.00
#
_symmetry.space_group_name_H-M   'P 1'
#
loop_
_entity.id
_entity.type
_entity.pdbx_description
1 polymer ?
#
loop_
_entity_poly.entity_id
_entity_poly.type
_entity_poly.pdbx_seq_one_letter_code
_entity_poly.pdbx_strand_id
1 'polypeptide(L)'
;MLRYCPKCKKDIDFPIKSMRDLDSLVCPVCGSKVEKNSKNPERVDDSDSIETGIGNAISIFFRIIYLFYFLFALPSMFFYFFSMSKALYICTIINLVFYLWQLIFWGGRFKLGLVLLPLGAAVAFYFLHSLQAACFGVQLVFLAYFVIRGLLYELLFRIIFKAAE
;
A
#
# COMPACT_ATOMS: atom_id res chain seq x y z
N MET A 1 3.64 -12.11 37.49
CA MET A 1 3.20 -12.04 36.08
C MET A 1 1.70 -12.31 35.99
N LEU A 2 0.95 -11.48 35.25
CA LEU A 2 -0.48 -11.70 35.02
C LEU A 2 -0.69 -12.85 34.03
N ARG A 3 -1.39 -13.90 34.45
CA ARG A 3 -1.80 -15.01 33.59
C ARG A 3 -3.29 -15.27 33.74
N TYR A 4 -3.93 -15.60 32.62
CA TYR A 4 -5.35 -15.88 32.60
C TYR A 4 -5.61 -17.32 33.07
N CYS A 5 -6.48 -17.49 34.06
CA CYS A 5 -6.96 -18.82 34.43
C CYS A 5 -8.25 -19.13 33.65
N PRO A 6 -8.27 -20.13 32.74
CA PRO A 6 -9.45 -20.43 31.92
C PRO A 6 -10.66 -20.90 32.74
N LYS A 7 -10.42 -21.50 33.92
CA LYS A 7 -11.50 -21.91 34.84
C LYS A 7 -12.08 -20.76 35.66
N CYS A 8 -11.25 -19.82 36.08
CA CYS A 8 -11.69 -18.67 36.89
C CYS A 8 -12.11 -17.47 36.05
N LYS A 9 -11.80 -17.46 34.74
CA LYS A 9 -11.97 -16.34 33.82
C LYS A 9 -11.40 -15.02 34.36
N LYS A 10 -10.29 -15.09 35.08
CA LYS A 10 -9.65 -13.95 35.74
C LYS A 10 -8.14 -13.98 35.51
N ASP A 11 -7.57 -12.79 35.39
CA ASP A 11 -6.12 -12.60 35.40
C ASP A 11 -5.60 -12.68 36.83
N ILE A 12 -4.61 -13.54 37.05
CA ILE A 12 -4.01 -13.79 38.35
C ILE A 12 -2.54 -13.42 38.27
N ASP A 13 -2.07 -12.68 39.26
CA ASP A 13 -0.65 -12.36 39.37
C ASP A 13 0.10 -13.50 40.07
N PHE A 14 0.95 -14.18 39.32
CA PHE A 14 1.81 -15.24 39.85
C PHE A 14 3.14 -14.65 40.30
N PRO A 15 3.48 -14.72 41.61
CA PRO A 15 4.79 -14.34 42.10
C PRO A 15 5.81 -15.44 41.75
N ILE A 16 6.63 -15.21 40.73
CA ILE A 16 7.72 -16.14 40.40
C ILE A 16 8.88 -15.85 41.35
N LYS A 17 9.26 -16.83 42.19
CA LYS A 17 10.47 -16.75 43.01
C LYS A 17 11.68 -17.38 42.33
N SER A 18 11.49 -18.34 41.41
CA SER A 18 12.57 -18.96 40.66
C SER A 18 12.15 -19.40 39.24
N MET A 19 13.12 -19.49 38.32
CA MET A 19 12.89 -19.95 36.94
C MET A 19 12.33 -21.38 36.83
N ARG A 20 12.47 -22.21 37.89
CA ARG A 20 11.92 -23.57 37.95
C ARG A 20 10.42 -23.60 38.20
N ASP A 21 9.84 -22.52 38.73
CA ASP A 21 8.40 -22.45 39.04
C ASP A 21 7.53 -22.19 37.80
N LEU A 22 8.15 -22.00 36.62
CA LEU A 22 7.44 -21.74 35.35
C LEU A 22 6.84 -23.00 34.72
N ASP A 23 7.28 -24.20 35.11
CA ASP A 23 6.86 -25.44 34.44
C ASP A 23 5.52 -25.97 34.96
N SER A 24 5.02 -25.46 36.09
CA SER A 24 3.68 -25.79 36.59
C SER A 24 3.08 -24.63 37.38
N LEU A 25 2.49 -23.66 36.68
CA LEU A 25 1.72 -22.60 37.31
C LEU A 25 0.38 -23.17 37.77
N VAL A 26 0.11 -23.17 39.07
CA VAL A 26 -1.15 -23.67 39.64
C VAL A 26 -1.97 -22.47 40.14
N CYS A 27 -3.17 -22.31 39.60
CA CYS A 27 -4.07 -21.23 39.98
C CYS A 27 -4.37 -21.27 41.49
N PRO A 28 -4.10 -20.20 42.27
CA PRO A 28 -4.33 -20.16 43.71
C PRO A 28 -5.82 -20.17 44.08
N VAL A 29 -6.73 -19.88 43.14
CA VAL A 29 -8.17 -19.79 43.38
C VAL A 29 -8.89 -21.11 43.15
N CYS A 30 -8.52 -21.86 42.10
CA CYS A 30 -9.22 -23.10 41.71
C CYS A 30 -8.32 -24.35 41.66
N GLY A 31 -7.04 -24.23 42.00
CA GLY A 31 -6.09 -25.34 42.01
C GLY A 31 -5.78 -25.95 40.64
N SER A 32 -6.28 -25.36 39.55
CA SER A 32 -6.04 -25.88 38.20
C SER A 32 -4.67 -25.47 37.66
N LYS A 33 -4.06 -26.36 36.87
CA LYS A 33 -2.84 -26.03 36.12
C LYS A 33 -3.18 -24.99 35.06
N VAL A 34 -2.43 -23.90 35.05
CA VAL A 34 -2.50 -22.80 34.08
C VAL A 34 -1.30 -22.95 33.16
N GLU A 35 -1.54 -22.96 31.86
CA GLU A 35 -0.47 -23.03 30.88
C GLU A 35 0.39 -21.76 30.93
N LYS A 36 1.71 -21.94 30.74
CA LYS A 36 2.71 -20.86 30.76
C LYS A 36 2.39 -19.74 29.77
N ASN A 37 1.67 -20.04 28.69
CA ASN A 37 1.30 -19.07 27.66
C ASN A 37 -0.18 -18.65 27.69
N SER A 38 -0.92 -18.99 28.75
CA SER A 38 -2.34 -18.62 28.87
C SER A 38 -2.51 -17.09 28.95
N LYS A 39 -3.08 -16.52 27.89
CA LYS A 39 -3.48 -15.12 27.77
C LYS A 39 -5.01 -15.02 27.82
N ASN A 40 -5.50 -13.89 28.30
CA ASN A 40 -6.93 -13.61 28.30
C ASN A 40 -7.41 -13.48 26.84
N PRO A 41 -8.36 -14.30 26.37
CA PRO A 41 -8.86 -14.24 24.99
C PRO A 41 -9.59 -12.92 24.67
N GLU A 42 -10.03 -12.15 25.68
CA GLU A 42 -10.62 -10.82 25.49
C GLU A 42 -9.58 -9.70 25.42
N ARG A 43 -8.31 -9.97 25.76
CA ARG A 43 -7.20 -9.06 25.45
C ARG A 43 -6.81 -9.28 24.00
N VAL A 44 -7.46 -8.53 23.12
CA VAL A 44 -6.93 -8.25 21.78
C VAL A 44 -5.59 -7.54 22.00
N ASP A 45 -4.48 -8.18 21.66
CA ASP A 45 -3.16 -7.53 21.70
C ASP A 45 -3.21 -6.36 20.70
N ASP A 46 -3.15 -5.12 21.19
CA ASP A 46 -3.21 -3.88 20.39
C ASP A 46 -2.14 -3.79 19.28
N SER A 47 -1.13 -4.67 19.28
CA SER A 47 -0.15 -4.78 18.20
C SER A 47 -0.79 -5.16 16.86
N ASP A 48 -1.76 -6.07 16.87
CA ASP A 48 -2.37 -6.58 15.64
C ASP A 48 -3.32 -5.54 15.02
N SER A 49 -3.95 -4.70 15.85
CA SER A 49 -4.82 -3.60 15.40
C SER A 49 -3.99 -2.46 14.78
N ILE A 50 -2.81 -2.16 15.33
CA ILE A 50 -1.90 -1.15 14.80
C ILE A 50 -1.24 -1.60 13.49
N GLU A 51 -0.76 -2.85 13.40
CA GLU A 51 -0.18 -3.37 12.15
C GLU A 51 -1.21 -3.41 11.01
N THR A 52 -2.44 -3.84 11.31
CA THR A 52 -3.54 -3.83 10.34
C THR A 52 -3.92 -2.40 9.94
N GLY A 53 -3.91 -1.45 10.89
CA GLY A 53 -4.13 -0.03 10.63
C GLY A 53 -3.05 0.59 9.72
N ILE A 54 -1.77 0.27 9.96
CA ILE A 54 -0.64 0.72 9.14
C ILE A 54 -0.72 0.13 7.74
N GLY A 55 -1.00 -1.17 7.62
CA GLY A 55 -1.17 -1.84 6.33
C GLY A 55 -2.29 -1.21 5.50
N ASN A 56 -3.43 -0.88 6.14
CA ASN A 56 -4.56 -0.27 5.46
C ASN A 56 -4.28 1.19 5.05
N ALA A 57 -3.61 1.97 5.91
CA ALA A 57 -3.21 3.35 5.60
C ALA A 57 -2.23 3.41 4.41
N ILE A 58 -1.24 2.51 4.37
CA ILE A 58 -0.31 2.41 3.26
C ILE A 58 -1.06 2.06 1.96
N SER A 59 -1.94 1.07 2.00
CA SER A 59 -2.78 0.66 0.85
C SER A 59 -3.63 1.83 0.31
N ILE A 60 -4.33 2.56 1.19
CA ILE A 60 -5.13 3.74 0.83
C ILE A 60 -4.25 4.80 0.18
N PHE A 61 -3.07 5.07 0.72
CA PHE A 61 -2.17 6.08 0.18
C PHE A 61 -1.66 5.73 -1.22
N PHE A 62 -1.31 4.46 -1.47
CA PHE A 62 -0.99 3.98 -2.81
C PHE A 62 -2.16 4.17 -3.79
N ARG A 63 -3.38 3.91 -3.33
CA ARG A 63 -4.60 4.08 -4.12
C ARG A 63 -4.84 5.55 -4.48
N ILE A 64 -4.58 6.48 -3.57
CA ILE A 64 -4.71 7.93 -3.81
C ILE A 64 -3.71 8.39 -4.87
N ILE A 65 -2.44 7.98 -4.78
CA ILE A 65 -1.42 8.31 -5.80
C ILE A 65 -1.85 7.79 -7.17
N TYR A 66 -2.32 6.54 -7.24
CA TYR A 66 -2.82 5.95 -8.48
C TYR A 66 -3.97 6.78 -9.06
N LEU A 67 -4.93 7.13 -8.21
CA LEU A 67 -6.12 7.88 -8.60
C LEU A 67 -5.75 9.28 -9.10
N PHE A 68 -4.75 9.92 -8.51
CA PHE A 68 -4.22 11.21 -8.96
C PHE A 68 -3.72 11.14 -10.40
N TYR A 69 -2.77 10.26 -10.71
CA TYR A 69 -2.24 10.16 -12.08
C TYR A 69 -3.32 9.79 -13.09
N PHE A 70 -4.24 8.91 -12.72
CA PHE A 70 -5.36 8.53 -13.58
C PHE A 70 -6.33 9.70 -13.83
N LEU A 71 -6.65 10.48 -12.80
CA LEU A 71 -7.52 11.66 -12.87
C LEU A 71 -6.94 12.75 -13.77
N PHE A 72 -5.62 12.89 -13.86
CA PHE A 72 -4.98 13.89 -14.72
C PHE A 72 -4.62 13.35 -16.10
N ALA A 73 -4.26 12.07 -16.22
CA ALA A 73 -3.90 11.46 -17.50
C ALA A 73 -5.14 11.20 -18.38
N LEU A 74 -6.24 10.70 -17.82
CA LEU A 74 -7.38 10.30 -18.64
C LEU A 74 -8.12 11.50 -19.28
N PRO A 75 -8.42 12.61 -18.57
CA PRO A 75 -8.93 13.84 -19.18
C PRO A 75 -7.96 14.47 -20.17
N SER A 76 -6.64 14.32 -19.97
CA SER A 76 -5.66 14.86 -20.91
C SER A 76 -5.75 14.19 -22.29
N MET A 77 -6.13 12.91 -22.35
CA MET A 77 -6.41 12.23 -23.63
C MET A 77 -7.57 12.92 -24.36
N PHE A 78 -8.64 13.27 -23.64
CA PHE A 78 -9.77 14.02 -24.21
C PHE A 78 -9.35 15.43 -24.66
N PHE A 79 -8.56 16.15 -23.88
CA PHE A 79 -8.08 17.48 -24.25
C PHE A 79 -7.26 17.49 -25.54
N TYR A 80 -6.53 16.41 -25.84
CA TYR A 80 -5.85 16.25 -27.11
C TYR A 80 -6.85 16.15 -28.28
N PHE A 81 -7.87 15.29 -28.19
CA PHE A 81 -8.88 15.14 -29.25
C PHE A 81 -9.72 16.41 -29.49
N PHE A 82 -10.03 17.16 -28.43
CA PHE A 82 -10.74 18.45 -28.53
C PHE A 82 -9.81 19.63 -28.86
N SER A 83 -8.52 19.38 -29.17
CA SER A 83 -7.51 20.42 -29.48
C SER A 83 -7.35 21.50 -28.40
N MET A 84 -7.66 21.17 -27.14
CA MET A 84 -7.53 22.05 -25.97
C MET A 84 -6.10 22.03 -25.42
N SER A 85 -5.16 22.50 -26.22
CA SER A 85 -3.72 22.45 -25.97
C SER A 85 -3.28 23.02 -24.61
N LYS A 86 -3.88 24.14 -24.16
CA LYS A 86 -3.56 24.74 -22.86
C LYS A 86 -3.85 23.80 -21.68
N ALA A 87 -4.99 23.12 -21.70
CA ALA A 87 -5.37 22.18 -20.65
C ALA A 87 -4.45 20.95 -20.66
N LEU A 88 -4.12 20.44 -21.85
CA LEU A 88 -3.17 19.35 -22.02
C LEU A 88 -1.80 19.66 -21.38
N TYR A 89 -1.26 20.84 -21.65
CA TYR A 89 0.04 21.25 -21.09
C TYR A 89 0.00 21.36 -19.57
N ILE A 90 -1.06 21.94 -19.00
CA ILE A 90 -1.22 22.06 -17.54
C ILE A 90 -1.25 20.67 -16.89
N CYS A 91 -2.08 19.75 -17.40
CA CYS A 91 -2.15 18.38 -16.86
C CYS A 91 -0.80 17.65 -16.97
N THR A 92 -0.06 17.89 -18.04
CA THR A 92 1.26 17.28 -18.27
C THR A 92 2.31 17.82 -17.30
N ILE A 93 2.32 19.13 -17.06
CA ILE A 93 3.20 19.76 -16.07
C ILE A 93 2.88 19.24 -14.67
N ILE A 94 1.60 19.20 -14.28
CA ILE A 94 1.19 18.71 -12.95
C ILE A 94 1.65 17.26 -12.74
N ASN A 95 1.42 16.37 -13.71
CA ASN A 95 1.84 14.97 -13.61
C ASN A 95 3.38 14.83 -13.57
N LEU A 96 4.12 15.63 -14.35
CA LEU A 96 5.58 15.63 -14.33
C LEU A 96 6.15 16.14 -13.00
N VAL A 97 5.61 17.24 -12.46
CA VAL A 97 6.02 17.80 -11.17
C VAL A 97 5.75 16.81 -10.05
N PHE A 98 4.56 16.21 -10.03
CA PHE A 98 4.21 15.19 -9.03
C PHE A 98 5.10 13.94 -9.16
N TYR A 99 5.44 13.54 -10.39
CA TYR A 99 6.39 12.47 -10.66
C TYR A 99 7.80 12.77 -10.14
N LEU A 100 8.34 13.95 -10.43
CA LEU A 100 9.65 14.37 -9.96
C LEU A 100 9.70 14.45 -8.43
N TRP A 101 8.65 15.00 -7.81
CA TRP A 101 8.50 15.01 -6.36
C TRP A 101 8.53 13.60 -5.77
N GLN A 102 7.79 12.67 -6.38
CA GLN A 102 7.78 11.27 -5.95
C GLN A 102 9.15 10.59 -6.14
N LEU A 103 9.92 10.99 -7.15
CA LEU A 103 11.24 10.45 -7.41
C LEU A 103 12.24 10.86 -6.33
N ILE A 104 12.18 12.12 -5.88
CA ILE A 104 13.07 12.69 -4.86
C ILE A 104 12.74 12.13 -3.46
N PHE A 105 11.47 12.14 -3.08
CA PHE A 105 11.08 11.87 -1.69
C PHE A 105 10.73 10.40 -1.39
N TRP A 106 10.34 9.61 -2.40
CA TRP A 106 9.69 8.30 -2.19
C TRP A 106 10.42 7.10 -2.80
N GLY A 107 11.71 7.25 -3.15
CA GLY A 107 12.57 6.12 -3.49
C GLY A 107 12.19 5.39 -4.78
N GLY A 108 11.55 6.06 -5.75
CA GLY A 108 11.50 5.60 -7.13
C GLY A 108 10.60 4.39 -7.41
N ARG A 109 9.33 4.47 -7.00
CA ARG A 109 8.31 3.48 -7.42
C ARG A 109 8.00 3.52 -8.92
N PHE A 110 8.52 4.51 -9.65
CA PHE A 110 8.45 4.58 -11.12
C PHE A 110 9.81 5.04 -11.70
N LYS A 111 10.90 4.36 -11.32
CA LYS A 111 12.24 4.61 -11.88
C LYS A 111 12.29 4.44 -13.40
N LEU A 112 11.56 3.46 -13.93
CA LEU A 112 11.41 3.24 -15.37
C LEU A 112 10.82 4.45 -16.10
N GLY A 113 10.07 5.31 -15.40
CA GLY A 113 9.54 6.56 -15.96
C GLY A 113 10.61 7.52 -16.47
N LEU A 114 11.82 7.51 -15.91
CA LEU A 114 12.93 8.35 -16.38
C LEU A 114 13.30 8.07 -17.83
N VAL A 115 13.11 6.82 -18.27
CA VAL A 115 13.41 6.40 -19.65
C VAL A 115 12.12 6.39 -20.48
N LEU A 116 11.03 5.84 -19.93
CA LEU A 116 9.78 5.66 -20.67
C LEU A 116 9.08 6.98 -21.00
N LEU A 117 9.09 7.98 -20.12
CA LEU A 117 8.43 9.27 -20.36
C LEU A 117 9.06 10.03 -21.54
N PRO A 118 10.39 10.26 -21.59
CA PRO A 118 11.00 10.91 -22.74
C PRO A 118 10.89 10.04 -24.01
N LEU A 119 10.95 8.71 -23.89
CA LEU A 119 10.74 7.81 -25.03
C LEU A 119 9.34 7.97 -25.62
N GLY A 120 8.30 7.95 -24.79
CA GLY A 120 6.91 8.13 -25.24
C GLY A 120 6.66 9.51 -25.83
N ALA A 121 7.28 10.55 -25.27
CA ALA A 121 7.26 11.90 -25.83
C ALA A 121 7.89 11.94 -27.22
N ALA A 122 9.08 11.34 -27.38
CA ALA A 122 9.82 11.32 -28.64
C ALA A 122 9.07 10.53 -29.73
N VAL A 123 8.52 9.36 -29.38
CA VAL A 123 7.72 8.54 -30.30
C VAL A 123 6.49 9.31 -30.76
N ALA A 124 5.71 9.88 -29.84
CA ALA A 124 4.51 10.61 -30.22
C ALA A 124 4.82 11.89 -31.03
N PHE A 125 5.91 12.59 -30.71
CA PHE A 125 6.38 13.73 -31.50
C PHE A 125 6.81 13.32 -32.91
N TYR A 126 7.50 12.18 -33.06
CA TYR A 126 7.97 11.69 -34.36
C TYR A 126 6.80 11.37 -35.31
N PHE A 127 5.72 10.77 -34.81
CA PHE A 127 4.58 10.39 -35.64
C PHE A 127 3.62 11.54 -35.98
N LEU A 128 3.46 12.50 -35.07
CA LEU A 128 2.41 13.54 -35.16
C LEU A 128 2.98 14.96 -35.29
N HIS A 129 4.30 15.11 -35.32
CA HIS A 129 5.06 16.36 -35.55
C HIS A 129 4.55 17.59 -34.79
N SER A 130 4.04 17.42 -33.57
CA SER A 130 3.49 18.51 -32.77
C SER A 130 3.83 18.37 -31.29
N LEU A 131 4.02 19.49 -30.61
CA LEU A 131 4.27 19.53 -29.16
C LEU A 131 3.09 18.96 -28.36
N GLN A 132 1.87 19.13 -28.86
CA GLN A 132 0.66 18.55 -28.26
C GLN A 132 0.74 17.02 -28.27
N ALA A 133 1.22 16.42 -29.37
CA ALA A 133 1.41 14.98 -29.44
C ALA A 133 2.50 14.50 -28.48
N ALA A 134 3.59 15.26 -28.29
CA ALA A 134 4.61 14.90 -27.30
C ALA A 134 4.02 14.83 -25.89
N CYS A 135 3.22 15.81 -25.48
CA CYS A 135 2.54 15.82 -24.19
C CYS A 135 1.52 14.68 -24.06
N PHE A 136 0.77 14.39 -25.12
CA PHE A 136 -0.11 13.23 -25.18
C PHE A 136 0.66 11.92 -24.99
N GLY A 137 1.82 11.77 -25.64
CA GLY A 137 2.69 10.59 -25.49
C GLY A 137 3.15 10.37 -24.05
N VAL A 138 3.55 11.45 -23.34
CA VAL A 138 3.89 11.40 -21.91
C VAL A 138 2.71 10.88 -21.07
N GLN A 139 1.50 11.39 -21.33
CA GLN A 139 0.30 10.99 -20.61
C GLN A 139 -0.10 9.54 -20.89
N LEU A 140 0.09 9.09 -22.13
CA LEU A 140 -0.13 7.70 -22.52
C LEU A 140 0.83 6.76 -21.79
N VAL A 141 2.10 7.13 -21.63
CA VAL A 141 3.06 6.36 -20.83
C VAL A 141 2.63 6.27 -19.36
N PHE A 142 2.21 7.39 -18.76
CA PHE A 142 1.69 7.37 -17.38
C PHE A 142 0.51 6.41 -17.27
N LEU A 143 -0.48 6.55 -18.16
CA LEU A 143 -1.70 5.75 -18.13
C LEU A 143 -1.40 4.26 -18.34
N ALA A 144 -0.57 3.91 -19.32
CA ALA A 144 -0.15 2.54 -19.56
C ALA A 144 0.60 1.95 -18.37
N TYR A 145 1.53 2.70 -17.78
CA TYR A 145 2.26 2.24 -16.60
C TYR A 145 1.32 1.95 -15.42
N PHE A 146 0.41 2.88 -15.11
CA PHE A 146 -0.51 2.71 -14.00
C PHE A 146 -1.50 1.57 -14.26
N VAL A 147 -2.06 1.45 -15.47
CA VAL A 147 -2.96 0.33 -15.83
C VAL A 147 -2.26 -1.03 -15.71
N ILE A 148 -1.06 -1.18 -16.29
CA ILE A 148 -0.28 -2.43 -16.19
C ILE A 148 0.01 -2.77 -14.73
N ARG A 149 0.39 -1.77 -13.93
CA ARG A 149 0.67 -1.97 -12.52
C ARG A 149 -0.59 -2.35 -11.73
N GLY A 150 -1.74 -1.75 -12.04
CA GLY A 150 -3.04 -2.09 -11.46
C GLY A 150 -3.43 -3.55 -11.77
N LEU A 151 -3.31 -3.96 -13.03
CA LEU A 151 -3.51 -5.34 -13.46
C LEU A 151 -2.57 -6.32 -12.74
N LEU A 152 -1.28 -5.99 -12.63
CA LEU A 152 -0.30 -6.81 -11.92
C LEU A 152 -0.63 -6.96 -10.43
N TYR A 153 -1.06 -5.88 -9.76
CA TYR A 153 -1.46 -5.95 -8.36
C TYR A 153 -2.72 -6.78 -8.17
N GLU A 154 -3.72 -6.66 -9.04
CA GLU A 154 -4.92 -7.48 -8.97
C GLU A 154 -4.60 -8.96 -9.20
N LEU A 155 -3.71 -9.26 -10.16
CA LEU A 155 -3.24 -10.62 -10.41
C LEU A 155 -2.48 -11.20 -9.21
N LEU A 156 -1.57 -10.42 -8.61
CA LEU A 156 -0.84 -10.82 -7.40
C LEU A 156 -1.79 -11.09 -6.23
N PHE A 157 -2.76 -10.21 -5.99
CA PHE A 157 -3.75 -10.41 -4.93
C PHE A 157 -4.58 -11.68 -5.16
N ARG A 158 -5.02 -11.94 -6.39
CA ARG A 158 -5.75 -13.17 -6.71
C ARG A 158 -4.90 -14.42 -6.50
N ILE A 159 -3.62 -14.40 -6.86
CA ILE A 159 -2.73 -15.55 -6.66
C ILE A 159 -2.48 -15.80 -5.17
N ILE A 160 -2.22 -14.76 -4.39
CA ILE A 160 -1.95 -14.88 -2.94
C ILE A 160 -3.20 -15.37 -2.20
N PHE A 161 -4.37 -14.79 -2.45
CA PHE A 161 -5.62 -15.22 -1.80
C PHE A 161 -6.03 -16.63 -2.21
N LYS A 162 -5.83 -17.01 -3.48
CA LYS A 162 -6.14 -18.36 -3.96
C LYS A 162 -5.12 -19.41 -3.51
N ALA A 163 -3.93 -19.00 -3.06
CA ALA A 163 -2.93 -19.88 -2.45
C ALA A 163 -3.09 -20.01 -0.93
N ALA A 164 -3.92 -19.16 -0.30
CA ALA A 164 -4.24 -19.18 1.12
C ALA A 164 -5.53 -19.98 1.43
N GLU A 165 -6.20 -20.49 0.39
CA GLU A 165 -7.38 -21.36 0.44
C GLU A 165 -6.95 -22.81 0.16
#